data_AF-A0A9P4V834-F1
#
_entry.id   AF-A0A9P4V834-F1
#
_cell.length_a   1.000
_cell.length_b   1.000
_cell.length_c   1.000
_cell.angle_alpha   90.00
_cell.angle_beta   90.00
_cell.angle_gamma   90.00
#
_symmetry.space_group_name_H-M   'P 1'
#
loop_
_entity.id
_entity.type
_entity.pdbx_description
1 polymer ?
#
loop_
_entity_poly.entity_id
_entity_poly.type
_entity_poly.pdbx_seq_one_letter_code
_entity_poly.pdbx_strand_id
1 'polypeptide(L)'
;MISGQELTLFGGDKGWNASDWTASDDRVRGGKSQSYLEISDSSSRFHGTLDIKTLGGAGFASQRTTGENCSWNLSKYDGIKLELGKADAKRYTFILKDELLPSNPDNGREQSTISYEYDFTVSEDAAMAESSFILVKWDDLKPTYRGKEKKDAAKLDTKKVKRVSIMMRSFFGEQEGEFSLSLKSIKAVSSASDAKKGVVEGKKTTLRSLCVIL
;
A
#
# COMPACT_ATOMS: atom_id res chain seq x y z
N MET A 1 -2.82 -17.40 -28.24
CA MET A 1 -3.21 -16.43 -27.20
C MET A 1 -2.79 -17.00 -25.86
N ILE A 2 -1.70 -16.53 -25.27
CA ILE A 2 -1.33 -16.91 -23.90
C ILE A 2 -1.96 -15.83 -23.02
N SER A 3 -3.05 -16.18 -22.34
CA SER A 3 -3.63 -15.38 -21.26
C SER A 3 -2.51 -15.05 -20.26
N GLY A 4 -2.40 -13.79 -19.84
CA GLY A 4 -1.51 -13.42 -18.73
C GLY A 4 -1.80 -14.27 -17.49
N GLN A 5 -0.76 -14.64 -16.75
CA GLN A 5 -0.90 -15.34 -15.47
C GLN A 5 -1.29 -14.33 -14.39
N GLU A 6 -2.41 -14.58 -13.72
CA GLU A 6 -2.82 -13.82 -12.53
C GLU A 6 -2.90 -14.75 -11.31
N LEU A 7 -2.57 -14.23 -10.13
CA LEU A 7 -2.77 -14.88 -8.84
C LEU A 7 -3.45 -13.92 -7.89
N THR A 8 -4.68 -14.24 -7.51
CA THR A 8 -5.39 -13.53 -6.45
C THR A 8 -4.71 -13.77 -5.11
N LEU A 9 -4.27 -12.68 -4.47
CA LEU A 9 -3.73 -12.70 -3.11
C LEU A 9 -4.84 -12.46 -2.09
N PHE A 10 -5.67 -11.45 -2.34
CA PHE A 10 -6.79 -11.05 -1.48
C PHE A 10 -7.97 -10.56 -2.33
N GLY A 11 -9.19 -10.76 -1.85
CA GLY A 11 -10.41 -10.34 -2.54
C GLY A 11 -10.73 -11.21 -3.75
N GLY A 12 -11.47 -10.66 -4.70
CA GLY A 12 -11.86 -11.37 -5.93
C GLY A 12 -12.54 -12.71 -5.64
N ASP A 13 -12.10 -13.75 -6.35
CA ASP A 13 -12.56 -15.13 -6.21
C ASP A 13 -12.20 -15.78 -4.86
N LYS A 14 -11.18 -15.26 -4.17
CA LYS A 14 -10.81 -15.72 -2.82
C LYS A 14 -11.61 -15.06 -1.70
N GLY A 15 -12.29 -13.95 -2.00
CA GLY A 15 -12.91 -13.10 -1.00
C GLY A 15 -11.88 -12.42 -0.08
N TRP A 16 -12.40 -11.64 0.87
CA TRP A 16 -11.59 -10.99 1.90
C TRP A 16 -11.85 -11.66 3.26
N ASN A 17 -10.81 -11.76 4.09
CA ASN A 17 -10.93 -12.24 5.47
C ASN A 17 -10.33 -11.22 6.44
N ALA A 18 -11.11 -10.83 7.46
CA ALA A 18 -10.72 -9.81 8.43
C ALA A 18 -9.51 -10.26 9.25
N SER A 19 -9.38 -11.56 9.52
CA SER A 19 -8.25 -12.08 10.31
C SER A 19 -6.91 -11.96 9.60
N ASP A 20 -6.93 -11.78 8.27
CA ASP A 20 -5.72 -11.64 7.47
C ASP A 20 -5.12 -10.24 7.59
N TRP A 21 -5.81 -9.29 8.23
CA TRP A 21 -5.41 -7.89 8.29
C TRP A 21 -5.45 -7.34 9.71
N THR A 22 -4.56 -6.41 10.00
CA THR A 22 -4.52 -5.75 11.30
C THR A 22 -3.97 -4.33 11.18
N ALA A 23 -4.44 -3.46 12.06
CA ALA A 23 -4.03 -2.06 12.12
C ALA A 23 -2.55 -1.93 12.51
N SER A 24 -1.87 -0.98 11.87
CA SER A 24 -0.52 -0.53 12.20
C SER A 24 -0.50 0.99 12.07
N ASP A 25 -1.09 1.67 13.05
CA ASP A 25 -1.22 3.14 13.01
C ASP A 25 -0.12 3.81 13.86
N ASP A 26 0.01 5.12 13.73
CA ASP A 26 0.97 5.94 14.49
C ASP A 26 0.74 5.99 16.01
N ARG A 27 -0.32 5.36 16.52
CA ARG A 27 -0.65 5.22 17.96
C ARG A 27 0.50 4.64 18.79
N VAL A 28 1.32 3.77 18.19
CA VAL A 28 2.53 3.22 18.85
C VAL A 28 3.61 4.27 19.15
N ARG A 29 3.48 5.46 18.55
CA ARG A 29 4.32 6.66 18.77
C ARG A 29 3.55 7.78 19.49
N GLY A 30 2.35 7.50 20.02
CA GLY A 30 1.48 8.48 20.65
C GLY A 30 0.66 9.32 19.67
N GLY A 31 0.60 8.93 18.39
CA GLY A 31 -0.31 9.54 17.41
C GLY A 31 -1.77 9.18 17.66
N LYS A 32 -2.67 9.86 16.95
CA LYS A 32 -4.13 9.66 17.05
C LYS A 32 -4.77 9.22 15.74
N SER A 33 -3.98 8.84 14.75
CA SER A 33 -4.52 8.29 13.51
C SER A 33 -5.08 6.89 13.77
N GLN A 34 -6.15 6.56 13.05
CA GLN A 34 -6.87 5.32 13.24
C GLN A 34 -7.34 4.81 11.89
N SER A 35 -7.07 3.54 11.60
CA SER A 35 -7.59 2.86 10.42
C SER A 35 -8.44 1.64 10.77
N TYR A 36 -9.24 1.25 9.80
CA TYR A 36 -10.09 0.07 9.80
C TYR A 36 -10.05 -0.59 8.41
N LEU A 37 -10.29 -1.90 8.39
CA LEU A 37 -10.58 -2.65 7.18
C LEU A 37 -11.94 -3.32 7.33
N GLU A 38 -12.97 -2.72 6.75
CA GLU A 38 -14.31 -3.29 6.70
C GLU A 38 -14.44 -4.22 5.49
N ILE A 39 -14.98 -5.41 5.67
CA ILE A 39 -15.15 -6.38 4.60
C ILE A 39 -16.62 -6.51 4.25
N SER A 40 -16.90 -6.52 2.95
CA SER A 40 -18.20 -6.80 2.35
C SER A 40 -18.05 -7.94 1.35
N ASP A 41 -19.16 -8.51 0.89
CA ASP A 41 -19.19 -9.72 0.06
C ASP A 41 -18.30 -9.64 -1.21
N SER A 42 -18.11 -8.44 -1.77
CA SER A 42 -17.35 -8.26 -3.03
C SER A 42 -16.13 -7.35 -2.91
N SER A 43 -15.87 -6.74 -1.75
CA SER A 43 -14.76 -5.78 -1.59
C SER A 43 -14.38 -5.57 -0.12
N SER A 44 -13.18 -5.05 0.12
CA SER A 44 -12.82 -4.44 1.40
C SER A 44 -12.80 -2.92 1.29
N ARG A 45 -13.05 -2.24 2.40
CA ARG A 45 -12.95 -0.79 2.55
C ARG A 45 -11.88 -0.48 3.58
N PHE A 46 -10.80 0.15 3.14
CA PHE A 46 -9.79 0.73 3.99
C PHE A 46 -10.19 2.18 4.31
N HIS A 47 -10.48 2.50 5.57
CA HIS A 47 -10.96 3.83 5.95
C HIS A 47 -10.55 4.22 7.38
N GLY A 48 -10.77 5.47 7.73
CA GLY A 48 -10.55 5.99 9.08
C GLY A 48 -10.20 7.47 9.07
N THR A 49 -9.48 7.90 10.10
CA THR A 49 -9.08 9.30 10.30
C THR A 49 -7.56 9.40 10.38
N LEU A 50 -6.98 10.29 9.58
CA LEU A 50 -5.58 10.68 9.65
C LEU A 50 -5.45 11.96 10.49
N ASP A 51 -4.88 11.85 11.69
CA ASP A 51 -4.53 13.01 12.53
C ASP A 51 -3.07 13.38 12.32
N ILE A 52 -2.82 14.62 11.93
CA ILE A 52 -1.46 15.13 11.74
C ILE A 52 -1.05 16.11 12.84
N LYS A 53 -1.99 16.53 13.69
CA LYS A 53 -1.74 17.59 14.67
C LYS A 53 -0.96 17.06 15.86
N THR A 54 -1.28 15.85 16.32
CA THR A 54 -0.65 15.26 17.51
C THR A 54 0.86 15.07 17.34
N LEU A 55 1.33 14.76 16.13
CA LEU A 55 2.75 14.55 15.84
C LEU A 55 3.36 15.66 14.98
N GLY A 56 2.80 16.87 15.03
CA GLY A 56 3.42 18.06 14.42
C GLY A 56 3.55 18.02 12.90
N GLY A 57 2.48 17.64 12.21
CA GLY A 57 2.41 17.47 10.75
C GLY A 57 2.74 16.06 10.26
N ALA A 58 3.28 15.20 11.12
CA ALA A 58 3.45 13.77 10.84
C ALA A 58 2.18 13.00 11.23
N GLY A 59 1.90 11.90 10.53
CA GLY A 59 0.84 10.96 10.89
C GLY A 59 0.71 9.86 9.86
N PHE A 60 0.27 8.68 10.30
CA PHE A 60 -0.13 7.60 9.39
C PHE A 60 -1.14 6.65 10.03
N ALA A 61 -2.06 6.17 9.20
CA ALA A 61 -3.00 5.10 9.50
C ALA A 61 -2.80 3.99 8.45
N SER A 62 -2.66 2.73 8.87
CA SER A 62 -2.39 1.65 7.92
C SER A 62 -2.95 0.30 8.35
N GLN A 63 -3.28 -0.52 7.36
CA GLN A 63 -3.63 -1.92 7.52
C GLN A 63 -2.55 -2.77 6.86
N ARG A 64 -2.12 -3.84 7.53
CA ARG A 64 -1.14 -4.79 7.01
C ARG A 64 -1.59 -6.23 7.20
N THR A 65 -1.07 -7.13 6.38
CA THR A 65 -1.36 -8.55 6.51
C THR A 65 -0.81 -9.12 7.82
N THR A 66 -1.59 -9.99 8.47
CA THR A 66 -1.18 -10.80 9.61
C THR A 66 -0.34 -12.01 9.14
N GLY A 67 0.23 -12.73 10.11
CA GLY A 67 1.03 -13.92 9.85
C GLY A 67 2.49 -13.59 9.54
N GLU A 68 3.34 -13.57 10.57
CA GLU A 68 4.78 -13.34 10.44
C GLU A 68 5.50 -14.45 9.63
N ASN A 69 4.84 -15.62 9.49
CA ASN A 69 5.35 -16.76 8.73
C ASN A 69 4.86 -16.79 7.27
N CYS A 70 3.96 -15.89 6.88
CA CYS A 70 3.46 -15.82 5.51
C CYS A 70 4.60 -15.57 4.53
N SER A 71 4.57 -16.24 3.37
CA SER A 71 5.61 -16.10 2.35
C SER A 71 5.00 -16.38 0.98
N TRP A 72 4.91 -15.34 0.15
CA TRP A 72 4.46 -15.46 -1.24
C TRP A 72 5.66 -15.48 -2.17
N ASN A 73 5.75 -16.53 -3.00
CA ASN A 73 6.67 -16.56 -4.13
C ASN A 73 5.97 -15.95 -5.35
N LEU A 74 6.29 -14.69 -5.62
CA LEU A 74 5.76 -13.89 -6.72
C LEU A 74 6.76 -13.71 -7.87
N SER A 75 7.84 -14.51 -7.90
CA SER A 75 8.91 -14.40 -8.91
C SER A 75 8.49 -14.64 -10.37
N LYS A 76 7.28 -15.17 -10.59
CA LYS A 76 6.70 -15.40 -11.93
C LYS A 76 5.87 -14.21 -12.46
N TYR A 77 5.65 -13.18 -11.64
CA TYR A 77 4.81 -12.02 -11.97
C TYR A 77 5.68 -10.78 -12.16
N ASP A 78 5.12 -9.73 -12.76
CA ASP A 78 5.82 -8.46 -13.03
C ASP A 78 5.38 -7.32 -12.11
N GLY A 79 4.30 -7.53 -11.35
CA GLY A 79 3.77 -6.53 -10.44
C GLY A 79 2.53 -6.99 -9.69
N ILE A 80 1.97 -6.03 -8.95
CA ILE A 80 0.67 -6.13 -8.29
C ILE A 80 -0.35 -5.29 -9.04
N LYS A 81 -1.51 -5.88 -9.33
CA LYS A 81 -2.71 -5.17 -9.76
C LYS A 81 -3.62 -4.97 -8.54
N LEU A 82 -3.91 -3.71 -8.23
CA LEU A 82 -4.91 -3.31 -7.25
C LEU A 82 -6.20 -3.01 -8.00
N GLU A 83 -7.21 -3.86 -7.88
CA GLU A 83 -8.53 -3.57 -8.43
C GLU A 83 -9.32 -2.75 -7.40
N LEU A 84 -9.77 -1.58 -7.82
CA LEU A 84 -10.31 -0.55 -6.96
C LEU A 84 -11.84 -0.48 -7.08
N GLY A 85 -12.47 0.01 -6.03
CA GLY A 85 -13.85 0.48 -6.01
C GLY A 85 -13.90 1.98 -5.78
N LYS A 86 -14.87 2.43 -4.98
CA LYS A 86 -15.01 3.83 -4.57
C LYS A 86 -13.75 4.34 -3.88
N ALA A 87 -13.32 5.55 -4.23
CA ALA A 87 -12.19 6.25 -3.62
C ALA A 87 -12.54 7.72 -3.39
N ASP A 88 -11.73 8.39 -2.59
CA ASP A 88 -11.94 9.75 -2.06
C ASP A 88 -10.89 10.76 -2.53
N ALA A 89 -10.18 10.44 -3.62
CA ALA A 89 -9.10 11.24 -4.18
C ALA A 89 -7.91 11.54 -3.25
N LYS A 90 -7.85 10.91 -2.06
CA LYS A 90 -6.65 10.98 -1.20
C LYS A 90 -5.48 10.21 -1.83
N ARG A 91 -4.27 10.52 -1.36
CA ARG A 91 -3.07 9.80 -1.75
C ARG A 91 -2.80 8.65 -0.78
N TYR A 92 -2.66 7.45 -1.33
CA TYR A 92 -2.41 6.22 -0.59
C TYR A 92 -1.04 5.67 -0.93
N THR A 93 -0.52 4.80 -0.05
CA THR A 93 0.73 4.06 -0.28
C THR A 93 0.44 2.57 -0.19
N PHE A 94 0.78 1.83 -1.24
CA PHE A 94 0.88 0.37 -1.22
C PHE A 94 2.29 -0.04 -0.79
N ILE A 95 2.41 -1.03 0.08
CA ILE A 95 3.69 -1.42 0.68
C ILE A 95 3.87 -2.92 0.61
N LEU A 96 5.06 -3.36 0.21
CA LEU A 96 5.53 -4.73 0.35
C LEU A 96 6.74 -4.79 1.28
N LYS A 97 6.89 -5.91 1.99
CA LYS A 97 8.15 -6.31 2.63
C LYS A 97 8.51 -7.72 2.22
N ASP A 98 9.79 -7.99 2.02
CA ASP A 98 10.39 -9.32 1.79
C ASP A 98 11.18 -9.85 3.00
N GLU A 99 11.28 -9.04 4.05
CA GLU A 99 11.96 -9.38 5.30
C GLU A 99 11.17 -8.86 6.49
N LEU A 100 10.99 -9.75 7.47
CA LEU A 100 10.46 -9.46 8.80
C LEU A 100 11.48 -9.96 9.81
N LEU A 101 11.81 -9.11 10.77
CA LEU A 101 12.65 -9.47 11.90
C LEU A 101 11.77 -9.97 13.06
N PRO A 102 12.28 -10.85 13.94
CA PRO A 102 11.59 -11.20 15.17
C PRO A 102 11.20 -9.94 15.95
N SER A 103 10.15 -10.02 16.76
CA SER A 103 9.80 -8.94 17.69
C SER A 103 11.01 -8.59 18.55
N ASN A 104 11.19 -7.30 18.84
CA ASN A 104 12.26 -6.83 19.70
C ASN A 104 12.17 -7.56 21.05
N PRO A 105 13.27 -8.20 21.51
CA PRO A 105 13.23 -9.04 22.71
C PRO A 105 12.98 -8.23 24.00
N ASP A 106 13.31 -6.94 24.01
CA ASP A 106 13.21 -6.10 25.20
C ASP A 106 11.81 -5.53 25.41
N ASN A 107 11.10 -5.21 24.33
CA ASN A 107 9.80 -4.52 24.41
C ASN A 107 8.68 -5.16 23.58
N GLY A 108 8.95 -6.27 22.91
CA GLY A 108 7.99 -7.02 22.09
C GLY A 108 7.54 -6.31 20.81
N ARG A 109 8.08 -5.13 20.48
CA ARG A 109 7.64 -4.33 19.33
C ARG A 109 8.19 -4.90 18.02
N GLU A 110 7.39 -4.76 16.95
CA GLU A 110 7.83 -5.04 15.60
C GLU A 110 9.06 -4.18 15.25
N GLN A 111 10.11 -4.82 14.73
CA GLN A 111 11.32 -4.14 14.31
C GLN A 111 11.17 -3.59 12.89
N SER A 112 11.89 -2.51 12.60
CA SER A 112 11.86 -1.89 11.26
C SER A 112 12.76 -2.65 10.29
N THR A 113 12.24 -2.90 9.09
CA THR A 113 12.96 -3.44 7.93
C THR A 113 12.77 -2.50 6.74
N ILE A 114 13.35 -2.83 5.58
CA ILE A 114 13.05 -2.10 4.34
C ILE A 114 11.58 -2.31 3.95
N SER A 115 10.90 -1.23 3.62
CA SER A 115 9.59 -1.21 3.01
C SER A 115 9.72 -0.85 1.53
N TYR A 116 9.06 -1.55 0.64
CA TYR A 116 8.99 -1.24 -0.78
C TYR A 116 7.66 -0.57 -1.05
N GLU A 117 7.69 0.73 -1.31
CA GLU A 117 6.50 1.59 -1.31
C GLU A 117 6.15 2.07 -2.72
N TYR A 118 4.85 2.15 -3.01
CA TYR A 118 4.30 2.80 -4.19
C TYR A 118 3.17 3.74 -3.78
N ASP A 119 3.34 5.03 -4.06
CA ASP A 119 2.29 6.02 -3.80
C ASP A 119 1.37 6.16 -5.01
N PHE A 120 0.07 6.26 -4.76
CA PHE A 120 -0.94 6.44 -5.81
C PHE A 120 -2.11 7.32 -5.34
N THR A 121 -2.81 7.91 -6.30
CA THR A 121 -4.06 8.62 -6.10
C THR A 121 -5.06 8.09 -7.12
N VAL A 122 -6.32 8.00 -6.73
CA VAL A 122 -7.42 7.58 -7.62
C VAL A 122 -8.22 8.84 -7.94
N SER A 123 -8.33 9.22 -9.20
CA SER A 123 -9.15 10.39 -9.56
C SER A 123 -10.63 10.11 -9.25
N GLU A 124 -11.40 11.17 -8.98
CA GLU A 124 -12.85 11.05 -8.73
C GLU A 124 -13.58 10.39 -9.90
N ASP A 125 -13.19 10.72 -11.15
CA ASP A 125 -13.74 10.10 -12.36
C ASP A 125 -13.46 8.59 -12.41
N ALA A 126 -12.28 8.17 -11.97
CA ALA A 126 -11.93 6.75 -11.87
C ALA A 126 -12.67 6.06 -10.73
N ALA A 127 -12.95 6.75 -9.62
CA ALA A 127 -13.73 6.20 -8.52
C ALA A 127 -15.18 5.86 -8.92
N MET A 128 -15.70 6.52 -9.97
CA MET A 128 -17.03 6.27 -10.54
C MET A 128 -17.03 5.18 -11.63
N ALA A 129 -15.87 4.79 -12.14
CA ALA A 129 -15.77 3.76 -13.16
C ALA A 129 -15.93 2.35 -12.55
N GLU A 130 -16.71 1.49 -13.20
CA GLU A 130 -16.93 0.11 -12.73
C GLU A 130 -15.65 -0.74 -12.69
N SER A 131 -14.59 -0.34 -13.41
CA SER A 131 -13.33 -1.08 -13.51
C SER A 131 -12.10 -0.16 -13.44
N SER A 132 -11.82 0.37 -12.24
CA SER A 132 -10.58 1.09 -11.97
C SER A 132 -9.52 0.17 -11.37
N PHE A 133 -8.29 0.26 -11.86
CA PHE A 133 -7.17 -0.48 -11.29
C PHE A 133 -5.87 0.32 -11.34
N ILE A 134 -4.96 -0.03 -10.43
CA ILE A 134 -3.58 0.46 -10.41
C ILE A 134 -2.65 -0.73 -10.64
N LEU A 135 -1.69 -0.58 -11.56
CA LEU A 135 -0.63 -1.55 -11.76
C LEU A 135 0.66 -1.05 -11.09
N VAL A 136 1.10 -1.76 -10.07
CA VAL A 136 2.34 -1.51 -9.33
C VAL A 136 3.39 -2.48 -9.84
N LYS A 137 4.26 -2.02 -10.74
CA LYS A 137 5.38 -2.83 -11.25
C LYS A 137 6.48 -2.92 -10.20
N TRP A 138 7.26 -4.00 -10.22
CA TRP A 138 8.38 -4.17 -9.28
C TRP A 138 9.39 -3.01 -9.35
N ASP A 139 9.71 -2.54 -10.56
CA ASP A 139 10.67 -1.45 -10.76
C ASP A 139 10.12 -0.06 -10.38
N ASP A 140 8.81 0.07 -10.12
CA ASP A 140 8.20 1.32 -9.64
C ASP A 140 8.18 1.41 -8.10
N LEU A 141 8.51 0.33 -7.39
CA LEU A 141 8.58 0.31 -5.93
C LEU A 141 9.83 1.04 -5.44
N LYS A 142 9.64 1.94 -4.47
CA LYS A 142 10.72 2.68 -3.82
C LYS A 142 11.09 2.05 -2.48
N PRO A 143 12.32 1.59 -2.28
CA PRO A 143 12.76 1.11 -0.98
C PRO A 143 12.87 2.28 0.02
N THR A 144 12.30 2.11 1.20
CA THR A 144 12.35 3.07 2.30
C THR A 144 12.73 2.38 3.61
N TYR A 145 13.34 3.13 4.52
CA TYR A 145 13.51 2.73 5.91
C TYR A 145 12.95 3.83 6.80
N ARG A 146 11.88 3.51 7.54
CA ARG A 146 11.16 4.46 8.40
C ARG A 146 10.75 5.74 7.64
N GLY A 147 10.19 5.57 6.45
CA GLY A 147 9.69 6.65 5.60
C GLY A 147 10.77 7.46 4.86
N LYS A 148 12.05 7.08 4.97
CA LYS A 148 13.15 7.71 4.22
C LYS A 148 13.58 6.79 3.08
N GLU A 149 13.62 7.30 1.86
CA GLU A 149 14.07 6.55 0.68
C GLU A 149 15.52 6.04 0.87
N LYS A 150 15.76 4.79 0.45
CA LYS A 150 17.05 4.09 0.52
C LYS A 150 17.48 3.65 -0.87
N LYS A 151 18.03 4.59 -1.65
CA LYS A 151 18.39 4.37 -3.06
C LYS A 151 19.37 3.21 -3.28
N ASP A 152 20.21 2.94 -2.30
CA ASP A 152 21.21 1.86 -2.34
C ASP A 152 20.70 0.53 -1.76
N ALA A 153 19.42 0.44 -1.38
CA ALA A 153 18.83 -0.82 -0.92
C ALA A 153 18.73 -1.82 -2.08
N ALA A 154 18.78 -3.11 -1.75
CA ALA A 154 18.48 -4.17 -2.71
C ALA A 154 17.06 -3.99 -3.27
N LYS A 155 16.82 -4.54 -4.46
CA LYS A 155 15.46 -4.68 -5.00
C LYS A 155 14.66 -5.68 -4.16
N LEU A 156 13.34 -5.55 -4.20
CA LEU A 156 12.41 -6.49 -3.58
C LEU A 156 12.71 -7.93 -4.01
N ASP A 157 12.96 -8.82 -3.05
CA ASP A 157 13.08 -10.26 -3.30
C ASP A 157 11.68 -10.87 -3.47
N THR A 158 11.22 -10.89 -4.71
CA THR A 158 9.88 -11.38 -5.08
C THR A 158 9.67 -12.87 -4.79
N LYS A 159 10.71 -13.65 -4.48
CA LYS A 159 10.56 -15.07 -4.12
C LYS A 159 10.01 -15.27 -2.71
N LYS A 160 10.09 -14.24 -1.85
CA LYS A 160 9.80 -14.35 -0.42
C LYS A 160 9.05 -13.14 0.14
N VAL A 161 8.12 -12.56 -0.61
CA VAL A 161 7.29 -11.46 -0.10
C VAL A 161 6.59 -11.91 1.19
N LYS A 162 6.76 -11.16 2.28
CA LYS A 162 6.31 -11.50 3.63
C LYS A 162 5.10 -10.71 4.10
N ARG A 163 4.93 -9.49 3.60
CA ARG A 163 3.88 -8.59 4.07
C ARG A 163 3.37 -7.68 2.98
N VAL A 164 2.06 -7.48 3.00
CA VAL A 164 1.37 -6.47 2.19
C VAL A 164 0.73 -5.45 3.14
N SER A 165 0.84 -4.17 2.81
CA SER A 165 0.17 -3.10 3.56
C SER A 165 -0.45 -2.05 2.65
N ILE A 166 -1.49 -1.38 3.15
CA ILE A 166 -2.09 -0.19 2.56
C ILE A 166 -2.13 0.89 3.62
N MET A 167 -1.68 2.09 3.24
CA MET A 167 -1.45 3.18 4.18
C MET A 167 -2.00 4.50 3.64
N MET A 168 -2.57 5.27 4.57
CA MET A 168 -2.83 6.70 4.44
C MET A 168 -1.82 7.43 5.32
N ARG A 169 -1.05 8.38 4.78
CA ARG A 169 -0.03 9.13 5.54
C ARG A 169 -0.10 10.62 5.26
N SER A 170 0.43 11.44 6.17
CA SER A 170 0.33 12.90 6.03
C SER A 170 1.14 13.51 4.90
N PHE A 171 2.15 12.80 4.40
CA PHE A 171 3.19 13.37 3.54
C PHE A 171 3.76 14.68 4.14
N PHE A 172 3.95 14.71 5.46
CA PHE A 172 4.44 15.89 6.19
C PHE A 172 3.55 17.13 6.05
N GLY A 173 2.23 16.92 6.05
CA GLY A 173 1.24 18.00 6.13
C GLY A 173 0.50 18.28 4.83
N GLU A 174 0.72 17.49 3.78
CA GLU A 174 -0.01 17.64 2.51
C GLU A 174 -1.45 17.10 2.61
N GLN A 175 -1.75 16.20 3.54
CA GLN A 175 -3.10 15.67 3.73
C GLN A 175 -3.40 15.25 5.18
N GLU A 176 -4.66 15.41 5.59
CA GLU A 176 -5.23 14.96 6.86
C GLU A 176 -6.73 14.64 6.71
N GLY A 177 -7.36 14.22 7.81
CA GLY A 177 -8.81 14.03 7.93
C GLY A 177 -9.29 12.64 7.58
N GLU A 178 -10.60 12.53 7.32
CA GLU A 178 -11.25 11.28 6.94
C GLU A 178 -10.71 10.77 5.60
N PHE A 179 -10.53 9.45 5.52
CA PHE A 179 -10.16 8.76 4.29
C PHE A 179 -10.97 7.48 4.09
N SER A 180 -11.15 7.07 2.84
CA SER A 180 -11.91 5.89 2.44
C SER A 180 -11.54 5.41 1.04
N LEU A 181 -10.96 4.21 0.96
CA LEU A 181 -10.61 3.52 -0.28
C LEU A 181 -11.20 2.10 -0.29
N SER A 182 -11.97 1.78 -1.32
CA SER A 182 -12.46 0.42 -1.56
C SER A 182 -11.53 -0.36 -2.48
N LEU A 183 -11.23 -1.61 -2.12
CA LEU A 183 -10.42 -2.56 -2.87
C LEU A 183 -11.25 -3.80 -3.18
N LYS A 184 -11.40 -4.11 -4.47
CA LYS A 184 -12.06 -5.33 -4.93
C LYS A 184 -11.13 -6.53 -4.81
N SER A 185 -9.88 -6.37 -5.24
CA SER A 185 -8.86 -7.41 -5.16
C SER A 185 -7.42 -6.87 -5.17
N ILE A 186 -6.51 -7.69 -4.67
CA ILE A 186 -5.06 -7.54 -4.82
C ILE A 186 -4.54 -8.79 -5.52
N LYS A 187 -3.99 -8.62 -6.72
CA LYS A 187 -3.52 -9.73 -7.57
C LYS A 187 -2.06 -9.54 -7.95
N ALA A 188 -1.28 -10.60 -7.95
CA ALA A 188 -0.02 -10.62 -8.68
C ALA A 188 -0.29 -10.92 -10.15
N VAL A 189 0.31 -10.18 -11.08
CA VAL A 189 0.03 -10.29 -12.52
C VAL A 189 1.32 -10.29 -13.34
N SER A 190 1.38 -11.16 -14.35
CA SER A 190 2.40 -11.10 -15.41
C SER A 190 1.86 -10.25 -16.55
N SER A 191 2.67 -9.38 -17.13
CA SER A 191 2.29 -8.58 -18.29
C SER A 191 2.11 -9.49 -19.51
N ALA A 192 0.87 -9.86 -19.85
CA ALA A 192 0.53 -10.01 -21.25
C ALA A 192 0.37 -8.59 -21.78
N SER A 193 1.15 -8.20 -22.78
CA SER A 193 1.17 -6.86 -23.36
C SER A 193 -0.20 -6.47 -23.92
N ASP A 194 -1.09 -5.91 -23.09
CA ASP A 194 -2.31 -5.19 -23.48
C ASP A 194 -2.78 -4.25 -22.35
N ALA A 195 -1.86 -3.48 -21.77
CA ALA A 195 -2.17 -2.38 -20.86
C ALA A 195 -2.76 -1.14 -21.58
N LYS A 196 -3.66 -1.34 -22.55
CA LYS A 196 -4.40 -0.27 -23.23
C LYS A 196 -5.90 -0.41 -23.00
N LYS A 197 -6.33 -0.05 -21.78
CA LYS A 197 -7.53 0.73 -21.42
C LYS A 197 -7.74 0.61 -19.91
N GLY A 198 -7.68 1.72 -19.19
CA GLY A 198 -8.00 1.80 -17.76
C GLY A 198 -6.86 2.11 -16.79
N VAL A 199 -5.64 2.41 -17.27
CA VAL A 199 -4.55 2.88 -16.39
C VAL A 199 -4.91 4.28 -15.89
N VAL A 200 -5.23 4.40 -14.60
CA VAL A 200 -5.18 5.70 -13.92
C VAL A 200 -3.70 5.95 -13.64
N GLU A 201 -3.07 6.83 -14.44
CA GLU A 201 -1.67 7.19 -14.24
C GLU A 201 -1.48 7.80 -12.84
N GLY A 202 -0.76 7.09 -11.98
CA GLY A 202 -0.21 7.67 -10.76
C GLY A 202 0.82 8.73 -11.16
N LYS A 203 0.54 10.01 -10.92
CA LYS A 203 1.54 11.07 -11.13
C LYS A 203 2.73 10.80 -10.21
N LYS A 204 3.93 10.63 -10.80
CA LYS A 204 5.20 10.69 -10.06
C LYS A 204 5.35 12.11 -9.47
N THR A 205 5.05 12.29 -8.19
CA THR A 205 5.32 13.56 -7.51
C THR A 205 6.83 13.78 -7.46
N THR A 206 7.30 14.72 -8.28
CA THR A 206 8.71 15.16 -8.27
C THR A 206 8.80 16.24 -7.20
N LEU A 207 9.45 15.94 -6.08
CA LEU A 207 9.79 16.94 -5.05
C LEU A 207 10.66 18.02 -5.70
N ARG A 208 10.09 19.19 -5.96
CA ARG A 208 10.89 20.39 -6.24
C ARG A 208 11.50 20.82 -4.91
N SER A 209 12.79 20.59 -4.72
CA SER A 209 13.57 21.26 -3.67
C SER A 209 13.43 22.77 -3.86
N LEU A 210 12.65 23.42 -2.99
CA LEU A 210 12.82 24.86 -2.79
C LEU A 210 14.11 25.05 -1.99
N CYS A 211 15.19 25.33 -2.72
CA CYS A 211 16.31 26.07 -2.17
C CYS A 211 15.80 27.50 -1.96
N VAL A 212 15.47 27.85 -0.72
CA VAL A 212 15.34 29.26 -0.33
C VAL A 212 16.71 29.67 0.19
N ILE A 213 17.49 30.29 -0.69
CA ILE A 213 18.53 31.23 -0.31
C ILE A 213 17.80 32.47 0.18
N LEU A 214 18.00 32.83 1.45
CA LEU A 214 18.20 34.19 1.95
C LEU A 214 18.79 34.09 3.36
#